data_AF-A0A3S0ENF8-F1
#
_entry.id   AF-A0A3S0ENF8-F1
#
_cell.length_a   1.000
_cell.length_b   1.000
_cell.length_c   1.000
_cell.angle_alpha   90.00
_cell.angle_beta   90.00
_cell.angle_gamma   90.00
#
_symmetry.space_group_name_H-M   'P 1'
#
loop_
_entity.id
_entity.type
_entity.pdbx_description
1 polymer ?
#
loop_
_entity_poly.entity_id
_entity_poly.type
_entity_poly.pdbx_seq_one_letter_code
_entity_poly.pdbx_strand_id
1 'polypeptide(L)'
;MPDYYYFPVIIISPALAAIIYAMVLRWRKENFAKCLTQSGAMMFGSCHCPRCQAQKAMFDSAWQYVTYIEANNTCPNYDPNWGQKLGLSGTIAFPTWKFPDGFTCQYQDHVLSLDELAALGKLHGANCKY
;
A
#
# COMPACT_ATOMS: atom_id res chain seq x y z
N MET A 1 -35.88 36.09 27.69
CA MET A 1 -34.45 36.03 28.07
C MET A 1 -33.87 34.86 27.30
N PRO A 2 -32.91 35.04 26.37
CA PRO A 2 -32.46 33.93 25.55
C PRO A 2 -31.45 33.10 26.36
N ASP A 3 -31.72 31.80 26.47
CA ASP A 3 -30.82 30.81 27.03
C ASP A 3 -29.55 30.73 26.18
N TYR A 4 -28.45 31.26 26.72
CA TYR A 4 -27.11 31.12 26.14
C TYR A 4 -26.69 29.65 26.23
N TYR A 5 -27.05 28.88 25.20
CA TYR A 5 -26.61 27.51 24.98
C TYR A 5 -25.08 27.48 24.90
N TYR A 6 -24.45 27.03 25.99
CA TYR A 6 -23.00 26.87 26.11
C TYR A 6 -22.57 25.63 25.31
N PHE A 7 -22.32 25.78 24.01
CA PHE A 7 -21.61 24.77 23.24
C PHE A 7 -20.12 24.88 23.58
N PRO A 8 -19.50 23.91 24.28
CA PRO A 8 -18.08 23.99 24.59
C PRO A 8 -17.28 23.95 23.28
N VAL A 9 -16.60 25.05 22.96
CA VAL A 9 -15.64 25.11 21.86
C VAL A 9 -14.41 24.31 22.30
N ILE A 10 -14.27 23.09 21.79
CA ILE A 10 -13.09 22.26 22.07
C ILE A 10 -11.91 22.82 21.25
N ILE A 11 -11.01 23.54 21.91
CA ILE A 11 -9.78 24.04 21.29
C ILE A 11 -8.72 22.94 21.33
N ILE A 12 -8.52 22.26 20.20
CA ILE A 12 -7.44 21.28 20.04
C ILE A 12 -6.15 22.06 19.76
N SER A 13 -5.10 21.84 20.55
CA SER A 13 -3.80 22.48 20.29
C SER A 13 -3.24 22.03 18.93
N PRO A 14 -2.48 22.88 18.21
CA PRO A 14 -1.86 22.48 16.94
C PRO A 14 -0.99 21.23 17.06
N ALA A 15 -0.30 21.07 18.19
CA ALA A 15 0.49 19.86 18.48
C ALA A 15 -0.39 18.61 18.63
N LEU A 16 -1.52 18.71 19.35
CA LEU A 16 -2.46 17.59 19.50
C LEU A 16 -3.13 17.26 18.16
N ALA A 17 -3.50 18.26 17.36
CA ALA A 17 -4.04 18.06 16.02
C ALA A 17 -3.04 17.33 15.10
N ALA A 18 -1.76 17.70 15.14
CA ALA A 18 -0.71 17.02 14.38
C ALA A 18 -0.51 15.57 14.82
N ILE A 19 -0.57 15.29 16.14
CA ILE A 19 -0.47 13.93 16.68
C ILE A 19 -1.66 13.08 16.22
N ILE A 20 -2.89 13.59 16.33
CA ILE A 20 -4.10 12.90 15.87
C ILE A 20 -4.02 12.63 14.36
N TYR A 21 -3.58 13.62 13.58
CA TYR A 21 -3.41 13.48 12.14
C TYR A 21 -2.41 12.36 11.80
N ALA A 22 -1.25 12.33 12.46
CA ALA A 22 -0.25 11.27 12.26
C ALA A 22 -0.80 9.88 12.62
N MET A 23 -1.56 9.75 13.72
CA MET A 23 -2.21 8.50 14.11
C MET A 23 -3.24 8.04 13.06
N VAL A 24 -4.09 8.96 12.57
CA VAL A 24 -5.09 8.66 11.55
C VAL A 24 -4.44 8.25 10.24
N LEU A 25 -3.39 8.94 9.80
CA LEU A 25 -2.65 8.56 8.60
C LEU A 25 -2.03 7.17 8.72
N ARG A 26 -1.39 6.88 9.85
CA ARG A 26 -0.82 5.55 10.10
C ARG A 26 -1.92 4.47 10.04
N TRP A 27 -3.05 4.70 10.71
CA TRP A 27 -4.18 3.77 10.71
C TRP A 27 -4.75 3.54 9.30
N ARG A 28 -4.87 4.60 8.47
CA ARG A 28 -5.28 4.48 7.06
C ARG A 28 -4.31 3.59 6.27
N LYS A 29 -3.00 3.82 6.39
CA LYS A 29 -1.98 3.00 5.72
C LYS A 29 -2.02 1.53 6.16
N GLU A 30 -2.16 1.28 7.46
CA GLU A 30 -2.25 -0.09 7.99
C GLU A 30 -3.47 -0.84 7.48
N ASN A 31 -4.65 -0.22 7.50
CA ASN A 31 -5.87 -0.85 7.00
C ASN A 31 -5.82 -1.08 5.49
N PHE A 32 -5.27 -0.12 4.75
CA PHE A 32 -5.11 -0.25 3.31
C PHE A 32 -4.17 -1.41 2.96
N ALA A 33 -3.00 -1.50 3.60
CA ALA A 33 -2.05 -2.60 3.41
C ALA A 33 -2.65 -3.97 3.76
N LYS A 34 -3.34 -4.07 4.90
CA LYS A 34 -4.04 -5.31 5.31
C LYS A 34 -5.11 -5.70 4.30
N CYS A 35 -5.91 -4.73 3.85
CA CYS A 35 -6.97 -4.98 2.87
C CYS A 35 -6.39 -5.50 1.54
N LEU A 36 -5.33 -4.90 1.02
CA LEU A 36 -4.68 -5.35 -0.22
C LEU A 36 -4.29 -6.82 -0.11
N THR A 37 -3.58 -7.19 0.96
CA THR A 37 -3.20 -8.58 1.22
C THR A 37 -4.40 -9.50 1.37
N GLN A 38 -5.41 -9.12 2.15
CA GLN A 38 -6.63 -9.92 2.35
C GLN A 38 -7.42 -10.12 1.06
N SER A 39 -7.39 -9.13 0.16
CA SER A 39 -8.05 -9.24 -1.15
C SER A 39 -7.31 -10.20 -2.09
N GLY A 40 -6.02 -10.45 -1.85
CA GLY A 40 -5.15 -11.25 -2.71
C GLY A 40 -4.24 -10.43 -3.61
N ALA A 41 -4.17 -9.11 -3.42
CA ALA A 41 -3.21 -8.27 -4.12
C ALA A 41 -1.79 -8.51 -3.59
N MET A 42 -0.82 -8.55 -4.51
CA MET A 42 0.59 -8.83 -4.20
C MET A 42 1.51 -7.87 -4.95
N MET A 43 2.60 -7.46 -4.33
CA MET A 43 3.67 -6.72 -5.00
C MET A 43 4.88 -7.62 -5.24
N PHE A 44 5.33 -7.68 -6.48
CA PHE A 44 6.57 -8.32 -6.91
C PHE A 44 7.63 -7.26 -7.10
N GLY A 45 8.82 -7.49 -6.56
CA GLY A 45 9.89 -6.52 -6.64
C GLY A 45 11.26 -7.12 -6.42
N SER A 46 12.23 -6.21 -6.27
CA SER A 46 13.59 -6.55 -5.89
C SER A 46 14.11 -5.68 -4.74
N CYS A 47 14.92 -6.26 -3.84
CA CYS A 47 15.63 -5.52 -2.80
C CYS A 47 16.58 -4.45 -3.37
N HIS A 48 17.13 -4.66 -4.57
CA HIS A 48 18.03 -3.73 -5.26
C HIS A 48 17.31 -2.73 -6.18
N CYS A 49 15.97 -2.71 -6.17
CA CYS A 49 15.16 -1.86 -7.05
C CYS A 49 14.76 -0.55 -6.34
N PRO A 50 15.26 0.63 -6.77
CA PRO A 50 14.96 1.90 -6.10
C PRO A 50 13.47 2.25 -6.09
N ARG A 51 12.76 1.98 -7.21
CA ARG A 51 11.32 2.23 -7.32
C ARG A 51 10.49 1.29 -6.44
N CYS A 52 11.00 0.08 -6.21
CA CYS A 52 10.42 -0.84 -5.25
C CYS A 52 10.56 -0.29 -3.83
N GLN A 53 11.76 0.19 -3.47
CA GLN A 53 11.97 0.83 -2.17
C GLN A 53 11.10 2.07 -1.98
N ALA A 54 10.92 2.89 -3.04
CA ALA A 54 10.01 4.03 -3.01
C ALA A 54 8.56 3.61 -2.77
N GLN A 55 8.07 2.56 -3.46
CA GLN A 55 6.73 2.01 -3.20
C GLN A 55 6.57 1.54 -1.75
N LYS A 56 7.58 0.83 -1.22
CA LYS A 56 7.61 0.36 0.18
C LYS A 56 7.54 1.53 1.16
N ALA A 57 8.31 2.58 0.91
CA ALA A 57 8.40 3.75 1.78
C ALA A 57 7.07 4.51 1.91
N MET A 58 6.21 4.49 0.89
CA MET A 58 4.88 5.12 0.97
C MET A 58 4.01 4.50 2.08
N PHE A 59 4.14 3.18 2.29
CA PHE A 59 3.42 2.46 3.34
C PHE A 59 4.07 2.63 4.73
N ASP A 60 5.33 3.07 4.82
CA ASP A 60 6.05 3.20 6.09
C ASP A 60 5.97 1.88 6.90
N SER A 61 5.74 1.94 8.21
CA SER A 61 5.58 0.75 9.05
C SER A 61 4.43 -0.16 8.64
N ALA A 62 3.44 0.31 7.87
CA ALA A 62 2.34 -0.53 7.37
C ALA A 62 2.79 -1.50 6.28
N TRP A 63 3.98 -1.31 5.70
CA TRP A 63 4.53 -2.19 4.67
C TRP A 63 4.59 -3.66 5.11
N GLN A 64 4.81 -3.91 6.41
CA GLN A 64 4.83 -5.25 6.98
C GLN A 64 3.56 -6.08 6.71
N TYR A 65 2.44 -5.40 6.40
CA TYR A 65 1.16 -6.05 6.12
C TYR A 65 0.94 -6.35 4.63
N VAL A 66 1.73 -5.77 3.73
CA VAL A 66 1.63 -6.00 2.29
C VAL A 66 2.23 -7.35 1.93
N THR A 67 1.52 -8.17 1.16
CA THR A 67 2.09 -9.38 0.54
C THR A 67 3.11 -8.99 -0.52
N TYR A 68 4.38 -9.10 -0.15
CA TYR A 68 5.52 -8.85 -1.02
C TYR A 68 6.20 -10.15 -1.43
N ILE A 69 6.50 -10.28 -2.72
CA ILE A 69 7.23 -11.40 -3.29
C ILE A 69 8.56 -10.87 -3.84
N GLU A 70 9.66 -11.35 -3.26
CA GLU A 70 11.01 -11.04 -3.73
C GLU A 70 11.34 -11.95 -4.93
N ALA A 71 11.44 -11.35 -6.12
CA ALA A 71 11.65 -12.07 -7.37
C ALA A 71 13.10 -11.98 -7.88
N ASN A 72 14.03 -11.40 -7.10
CA ASN A 72 15.45 -11.38 -7.42
C ASN A 72 16.21 -12.39 -6.55
N ASN A 73 16.87 -13.37 -7.18
CA ASN A 73 17.60 -14.44 -6.51
C ASN A 73 18.86 -13.99 -5.77
N THR A 74 19.33 -12.76 -5.99
CA THR A 74 20.44 -12.15 -5.24
C THR A 74 19.99 -11.50 -3.93
N CYS A 75 18.67 -11.37 -3.72
CA CYS A 75 18.10 -10.72 -2.55
C CYS A 75 17.77 -11.74 -1.45
N PRO A 76 17.85 -11.33 -0.16
CA PRO A 76 17.32 -12.11 0.93
C PRO A 76 15.82 -12.38 0.74
N ASN A 77 15.35 -13.54 1.21
CA ASN A 77 13.95 -13.97 1.10
C ASN A 77 13.44 -14.12 -0.34
N TYR A 78 14.34 -14.35 -1.31
CA TYR A 78 13.96 -14.72 -2.67
C TYR A 78 12.96 -15.87 -2.67
N ASP A 79 11.89 -15.71 -3.45
CA ASP A 79 10.86 -16.72 -3.61
C ASP A 79 11.01 -17.42 -4.96
N PRO A 80 11.50 -18.68 -5.01
CA PRO A 80 11.68 -19.39 -6.27
C PRO A 80 10.36 -19.65 -7.01
N ASN A 81 9.21 -19.54 -6.33
CA ASN A 81 7.89 -19.74 -6.91
C ASN A 81 7.23 -18.42 -7.36
N TRP A 82 7.96 -17.31 -7.39
CA TRP A 82 7.40 -16.00 -7.76
C TRP A 82 6.67 -16.04 -9.11
N GLY A 83 7.20 -16.75 -10.11
CA GLY A 83 6.61 -16.85 -11.45
C GLY A 83 5.26 -17.57 -11.44
N GLN A 84 5.14 -18.63 -10.65
CA GLN A 84 3.87 -19.34 -10.44
C GLN A 84 2.84 -18.44 -9.76
N LYS A 85 3.26 -17.70 -8.71
CA LYS A 85 2.37 -16.76 -7.99
C LYS A 85 1.89 -15.64 -8.91
N LEU A 86 2.77 -15.12 -9.76
CA LEU A 86 2.43 -14.10 -10.73
C LEU A 86 1.57 -14.65 -11.87
N GLY A 87 1.74 -15.92 -12.24
CA GLY A 87 1.15 -16.52 -13.44
C GLY A 87 1.94 -16.19 -14.71
N LEU A 88 3.26 -15.98 -14.57
CA LEU A 88 4.16 -15.65 -15.67
C LEU A 88 5.38 -16.58 -15.67
N SER A 89 5.79 -17.00 -16.87
CA SER A 89 7.01 -17.77 -17.13
C SER A 89 7.95 -16.90 -17.98
N GLY A 90 8.78 -16.07 -17.34
CA GLY A 90 9.66 -15.16 -18.08
C GLY A 90 10.28 -14.09 -17.20
N THR A 91 10.59 -12.94 -17.79
CA THR A 91 11.06 -11.76 -17.07
C THR A 91 9.87 -10.90 -16.60
N ILE A 92 10.09 -10.13 -15.55
CA ILE A 92 9.10 -9.23 -14.94
C ILE A 92 9.74 -7.86 -14.76
N ALA A 93 8.99 -6.78 -15.00
CA ALA A 93 9.45 -5.44 -14.64
C ALA A 93 9.19 -5.16 -13.15
N PHE A 94 10.07 -4.41 -12.51
CA PHE A 94 9.90 -4.02 -11.11
C PHE A 94 9.61 -2.52 -10.97
N PRO A 95 8.71 -2.13 -10.04
CA PRO A 95 7.79 -2.99 -9.31
C PRO A 95 6.61 -3.48 -10.18
N THR A 96 6.03 -4.61 -9.81
CA THR A 96 4.78 -5.12 -10.40
C THR A 96 3.76 -5.40 -9.31
N TRP A 97 2.53 -4.91 -9.48
CA TRP A 97 1.39 -5.33 -8.67
C TRP A 97 0.55 -6.35 -9.42
N LYS A 98 0.14 -7.42 -8.74
CA LYS A 98 -0.88 -8.37 -9.21
C LYS A 98 -2.13 -8.22 -8.35
N PHE A 99 -3.28 -8.15 -8.99
CA PHE A 99 -4.57 -8.03 -8.34
C PHE A 99 -5.37 -9.35 -8.37
N PRO A 100 -6.46 -9.45 -7.58
CA PRO A 100 -7.21 -10.70 -7.42
C PRO A 100 -7.81 -11.28 -8.71
N ASP A 101 -8.20 -10.42 -9.65
CA ASP A 101 -8.69 -10.82 -10.98
C ASP A 101 -7.58 -11.29 -11.94
N GLY A 102 -6.32 -11.25 -11.50
CA GLY A 102 -5.15 -11.60 -12.30
C GLY A 102 -4.55 -10.43 -13.08
N PHE A 103 -5.17 -9.24 -13.06
CA PHE A 103 -4.59 -8.05 -13.66
C PHE A 103 -3.22 -7.74 -13.04
N THR A 104 -2.24 -7.44 -13.89
CA THR A 104 -0.91 -7.03 -13.45
C THR A 104 -0.61 -5.63 -13.95
N CYS A 105 -0.06 -4.82 -13.05
CA CYS A 105 0.33 -3.46 -13.33
C CYS A 105 1.84 -3.34 -13.17
N GLN A 106 2.54 -3.11 -14.30
CA GLN A 106 3.99 -3.04 -14.34
C GLN A 106 4.41 -1.65 -14.83
N TYR A 107 5.25 -0.95 -14.06
CA TYR A 107 5.78 0.35 -14.46
C TYR A 107 7.30 0.34 -14.49
N GLN A 108 7.88 0.92 -15.53
CA GLN A 108 9.32 1.10 -15.67
C GLN A 108 9.81 2.49 -15.25
N ASP A 109 8.94 3.49 -15.16
CA ASP A 109 9.35 4.86 -14.78
C ASP A 109 8.39 5.52 -13.78
N HIS A 110 7.39 4.78 -13.29
CA HIS A 110 6.37 5.28 -12.35
C HIS A 110 6.33 4.44 -11.07
N VAL A 111 5.90 5.07 -9.97
CA VAL A 111 5.55 4.40 -8.70
C VAL A 111 4.15 4.83 -8.35
N LEU A 112 3.25 3.86 -8.15
CA LEU A 112 1.86 4.14 -7.82
C LEU A 112 1.78 4.80 -6.45
N SER A 113 1.20 5.99 -6.39
CA SER A 113 0.70 6.55 -5.14
C SER A 113 -0.34 5.61 -4.52
N LEU A 114 -0.57 5.76 -3.22
CA LEU A 114 -1.53 4.92 -2.51
C LEU A 114 -2.97 5.12 -3.00
N ASP A 115 -3.32 6.34 -3.45
CA ASP A 115 -4.62 6.64 -4.07
C ASP A 115 -4.77 5.97 -5.45
N GLU A 116 -3.74 6.01 -6.30
CA GLU A 116 -3.75 5.30 -7.59
C GLU A 116 -3.84 3.79 -7.38
N LEU A 117 -3.11 3.25 -6.40
CA LEU A 117 -3.15 1.84 -6.07
C LEU A 117 -4.55 1.42 -5.56
N ALA A 118 -5.21 2.27 -4.76
CA ALA A 118 -6.58 2.04 -4.32
C ALA A 118 -7.59 2.09 -5.48
N ALA A 119 -7.41 3.05 -6.40
CA ALA A 119 -8.24 3.18 -7.59
C ALA A 119 -8.12 1.95 -8.50
N LEU A 120 -6.89 1.49 -8.78
CA LEU A 120 -6.65 0.27 -9.54
C LEU A 120 -7.19 -0.96 -8.81
N GLY A 121 -6.95 -1.07 -7.50
CA GLY A 121 -7.48 -2.18 -6.71
C GLY A 121 -8.99 -2.31 -6.82
N LYS A 122 -9.72 -1.19 -6.72
CA LYS A 122 -11.18 -1.17 -6.89
C LYS A 122 -11.64 -1.71 -8.25
N LEU A 123 -10.90 -1.42 -9.32
CA LEU A 123 -11.21 -1.93 -10.67
C LEU A 123 -10.94 -3.44 -10.81
N HIS A 124 -9.98 -3.96 -10.06
CA HIS A 124 -9.42 -5.30 -10.23
C HIS A 124 -9.70 -6.25 -9.06
N GLY A 125 -10.76 -5.98 -8.28
CA GLY A 125 -11.26 -6.89 -7.23
C GLY A 125 -10.64 -6.70 -5.84
N ALA A 126 -9.67 -5.80 -5.69
CA ALA A 126 -9.13 -5.35 -4.41
C ALA A 126 -9.81 -4.05 -3.94
N ASN A 127 -11.07 -4.14 -3.48
CA ASN A 127 -11.94 -3.02 -3.09
C ASN A 127 -11.50 -2.30 -1.79
N CYS A 128 -10.26 -1.85 -1.73
CA CYS A 128 -9.62 -1.23 -0.59
C CYS A 128 -9.71 0.28 -0.68
N LYS A 129 -10.05 0.93 0.44
CA LYS A 129 -10.07 2.39 0.55
C LYS A 129 -8.73 2.86 1.09
N TYR A 130 -8.17 3.91 0.49
CA TYR A 130 -7.07 4.65 1.08
C TYR A 130 -7.53 6.05 1.44
#